data_AF-A0A8A1LWV5-F1
#
_entry.id   AF-A0A8A1LWV5-F1
#
_cell.length_a   1.000
_cell.length_b   1.000
_cell.length_c   1.000
_cell.angle_alpha   90.00
_cell.angle_beta   90.00
_cell.angle_gamma   90.00
#
_symmetry.space_group_name_H-M   'P 1'
#
loop_
_entity.id
_entity.type
_entity.pdbx_description
1 polymer ?
#
loop_
_entity_poly.entity_id
_entity_poly.type
_entity_poly.pdbx_seq_one_letter_code
_entity_poly.pdbx_strand_id
1 'polypeptide(L)'
;MFYSNQPIASPFFLIFSSFYVLPREELGPGVDAAISFTSVCINTGIYLPWLVSQCLKNSVVFKRAVFKHIADAASAHHSGTKADVVVNCTGLSSRKLGGVEDLKLLPARGQIVVVRNDPGIMTSISGSDDGDDEVCYIMNRAAGGGTILGGTYQKNNWESQPDPSTAVRIMKRCVDLCPNLVGKDANGKQRGIEGLDIIRHGVGLRPLREGGVRMETETIGNVIIVHNYGHGGFGYQASWGCSAAAAKMVREALGKKGTARAKL
;
A
#
# COMPACT_ATOMS: atom_id res chain seq x y z
N MET A 1 8.51 5.05 -4.16
CA MET A 1 8.81 6.47 -3.92
C MET A 1 9.12 6.63 -2.44
N PHE A 2 10.39 6.87 -2.10
CA PHE A 2 10.84 7.13 -0.73
C PHE A 2 10.91 8.64 -0.54
N TYR A 3 10.35 9.14 0.55
CA TYR A 3 10.49 10.55 0.94
C TYR A 3 11.52 10.62 2.06
N SER A 4 12.62 11.32 1.80
CA SER A 4 13.65 11.62 2.80
C SER A 4 13.74 13.13 2.97
N ASN A 5 13.76 13.60 4.22
CA ASN A 5 14.08 14.99 4.56
C ASN A 5 15.61 15.23 4.62
N GLN A 6 16.40 14.20 4.34
CA GLN A 6 17.86 14.24 4.22
C GLN A 6 18.26 14.03 2.75
N PRO A 7 19.37 14.62 2.27
CA PRO A 7 19.87 14.34 0.93
C PRO A 7 20.00 12.83 0.75
N ILE A 8 19.41 12.33 -0.33
CA ILE A 8 19.55 10.92 -0.72
C ILE A 8 21.04 10.69 -0.91
N ALA A 9 21.64 9.83 -0.10
CA ALA A 9 23.02 9.43 -0.30
C ALA A 9 23.15 8.90 -1.73
N SER A 10 24.07 9.49 -2.50
CA SER A 10 24.47 8.92 -3.79
C SER A 10 25.62 7.97 -3.53
N PRO A 11 25.53 6.70 -3.93
CA PRO A 11 24.42 6.10 -4.67
C PRO A 11 23.24 5.66 -3.78
N PHE A 12 22.01 5.71 -4.33
CA PHE A 12 20.74 5.47 -3.60
C PHE A 12 20.71 4.13 -2.84
N PHE A 13 21.46 3.13 -3.26
CA PHE A 13 21.50 1.82 -2.60
C PHE A 13 22.13 1.83 -1.19
N LEU A 14 22.84 2.90 -0.81
CA LEU A 14 23.39 3.08 0.54
C LEU A 14 22.31 3.19 1.63
N ILE A 15 21.04 3.38 1.26
CA ILE A 15 19.93 3.39 2.23
C ILE A 15 19.49 1.99 2.67
N PHE A 16 19.89 0.94 1.94
CA PHE A 16 19.48 -0.43 2.23
C PHE A 16 20.57 -1.16 3.02
N SER A 17 20.21 -1.66 4.19
CA SER A 17 21.11 -2.53 4.96
C SER A 17 21.34 -3.85 4.22
N SER A 18 22.57 -4.36 4.27
CA SER A 18 22.96 -5.63 3.65
C SER A 18 22.67 -5.71 2.15
N PHE A 19 22.76 -4.59 1.43
CA PHE A 19 22.60 -4.56 -0.03
C PHE A 19 23.71 -5.36 -0.72
N TYR A 20 23.31 -6.26 -1.61
CA TYR A 20 24.20 -7.14 -2.36
C TYR A 20 23.64 -7.38 -3.77
N VAL A 21 24.50 -7.32 -4.78
CA VAL A 21 24.17 -7.72 -6.15
C VAL A 21 24.64 -9.16 -6.34
N LEU A 22 23.75 -10.04 -6.78
CA LEU A 22 24.09 -11.44 -6.98
C LEU A 22 25.03 -11.59 -8.20
N PRO A 23 26.10 -12.39 -8.10
CA PRO A 23 26.96 -12.75 -9.23
C PRO A 23 26.18 -13.49 -10.32
N ARG A 24 26.64 -13.41 -11.57
CA ARG A 24 25.95 -14.02 -12.73
C ARG A 24 25.79 -15.53 -12.59
N GLU A 25 26.76 -16.19 -11.95
CA GLU A 25 26.80 -17.61 -11.66
C GLU A 25 25.74 -18.09 -10.64
N GLU A 26 25.18 -17.17 -9.84
CA GLU A 26 24.10 -17.46 -8.88
C GLU A 26 22.70 -17.17 -9.47
N LEU A 27 22.63 -16.60 -10.68
CA LEU A 27 21.34 -16.25 -11.30
C LEU A 27 20.65 -17.49 -11.86
N GLY A 28 19.33 -17.57 -11.60
CA GLY A 28 18.48 -18.58 -12.23
C GLY A 28 18.36 -18.36 -13.75
N PRO A 29 17.97 -19.40 -14.51
CA PRO A 29 17.74 -19.27 -15.95
C PRO A 29 16.78 -18.12 -16.27
N GLY A 30 17.13 -17.28 -17.25
CA GLY A 30 16.31 -16.14 -17.69
C GLY A 30 16.38 -14.89 -16.81
N VAL A 31 17.14 -14.90 -15.71
CA VAL A 31 17.35 -13.74 -14.84
C VAL A 31 18.58 -12.95 -15.30
N ASP A 32 18.39 -11.70 -15.70
CA ASP A 32 19.48 -10.80 -16.12
C ASP A 32 20.28 -10.24 -14.93
N ALA A 33 19.58 -9.88 -13.84
CA ALA A 33 20.19 -9.35 -12.62
C ALA A 33 19.30 -9.66 -11.40
N ALA A 34 19.94 -9.83 -10.24
CA ALA A 34 19.26 -9.97 -8.95
C ALA A 34 19.98 -9.18 -7.86
N ILE A 35 19.20 -8.67 -6.91
CA ILE A 35 19.70 -7.96 -5.73
C ILE A 35 19.07 -8.55 -4.47
N SER A 36 19.83 -8.53 -3.38
CA SER A 36 19.39 -8.89 -2.04
C SER A 36 19.63 -7.72 -1.10
N PHE A 37 18.71 -7.48 -0.18
CA PHE A 37 18.85 -6.45 0.84
C PHE A 37 17.84 -6.67 1.97
N THR A 38 18.14 -6.11 3.14
CA THR A 38 17.20 -6.11 4.27
C THR A 38 16.17 -5.01 4.08
N SER A 39 14.89 -5.38 4.21
CA SER A 39 13.75 -4.47 4.16
C SER A 39 12.75 -4.80 5.28
N VAL A 40 11.54 -4.28 5.22
CA VAL A 40 10.50 -4.46 6.23
C VAL A 40 9.25 -5.13 5.65
N CYS A 41 8.63 -6.04 6.42
CA CYS A 41 7.29 -6.54 6.13
C CYS A 41 6.32 -6.11 7.24
N ILE A 42 5.28 -5.36 6.88
CA ILE A 42 4.31 -4.84 7.83
C ILE A 42 3.15 -5.83 7.97
N ASN A 43 2.88 -6.26 9.19
CA ASN A 43 1.63 -6.94 9.50
C ASN A 43 0.49 -5.91 9.59
N THR A 44 -0.30 -5.78 8.52
CA THR A 44 -1.39 -4.80 8.44
C THR A 44 -2.51 -5.04 9.47
N GLY A 45 -2.69 -6.29 9.91
CA GLY A 45 -3.67 -6.66 10.94
C GLY A 45 -3.31 -6.13 12.33
N ILE A 46 -2.04 -5.78 12.56
CA ILE A 46 -1.54 -5.20 13.81
C ILE A 46 -1.22 -3.71 13.63
N TYR A 47 -0.58 -3.35 12.52
CA TYR A 47 -0.09 -1.99 12.30
C TYR A 47 -1.21 -0.94 12.22
N LEU A 48 -2.34 -1.26 11.58
CA LEU A 48 -3.46 -0.32 11.48
C LEU A 48 -4.13 -0.09 12.85
N PRO A 49 -4.47 -1.13 13.66
CA PRO A 49 -4.90 -0.91 15.04
C PRO A 49 -3.86 -0.19 15.91
N TRP A 50 -2.57 -0.46 15.71
CA TRP A 50 -1.51 0.27 16.41
C TRP A 50 -1.51 1.76 16.07
N LEU A 51 -1.67 2.15 14.80
CA LEU A 51 -1.82 3.56 14.43
C LEU A 51 -3.04 4.20 15.09
N VAL A 52 -4.17 3.48 15.14
CA VAL A 52 -5.37 3.95 15.88
C VAL A 52 -5.05 4.17 17.35
N SER A 53 -4.33 3.25 18.01
CA SER A 53 -3.97 3.41 19.42
C SER A 53 -3.04 4.60 19.67
N GLN A 54 -2.10 4.88 18.76
CA GLN A 54 -1.26 6.08 18.84
C GLN A 54 -2.08 7.36 18.67
N CYS A 55 -3.06 7.37 17.77
CA CYS A 55 -3.98 8.50 17.61
C CYS A 55 -4.85 8.72 18.87
N LEU A 56 -5.41 7.66 19.44
CA LEU A 56 -6.21 7.73 20.67
C LEU A 56 -5.39 8.24 21.86
N LYS A 57 -4.13 7.80 21.98
CA LYS A 57 -3.19 8.30 23.01
C LYS A 57 -2.96 9.82 22.90
N ASN A 58 -3.09 10.37 21.69
CA ASN A 58 -3.01 11.81 21.41
C ASN A 58 -4.40 12.47 21.27
N SER A 59 -5.43 11.90 21.91
CA SER A 59 -6.79 12.44 22.01
C SER A 59 -7.53 12.62 20.67
N VAL A 60 -7.13 11.92 19.61
CA VAL A 60 -7.90 11.88 18.37
C VAL A 60 -9.21 11.12 18.59
N VAL A 61 -10.33 11.73 18.21
CA VAL A 61 -11.66 11.10 18.29
C VAL A 61 -12.01 10.41 16.97
N PHE A 62 -12.32 9.12 17.03
CA PHE A 62 -12.78 8.35 15.88
C PHE A 62 -14.31 8.29 15.83
N LYS A 63 -14.89 8.52 14.65
CA LYS A 63 -16.33 8.44 14.40
C LYS A 63 -16.59 7.72 13.08
N ARG A 64 -17.51 6.76 13.08
CA ARG A 64 -18.02 6.18 11.82
C ARG A 64 -18.94 7.19 11.16
N ALA A 65 -18.68 7.51 9.89
CA ALA A 65 -19.48 8.42 9.10
C ALA A 65 -19.40 8.05 7.61
N VAL A 66 -20.42 8.46 6.85
CA VAL A 66 -20.47 8.31 5.39
C VAL A 66 -20.86 9.67 4.82
N PHE A 67 -20.08 10.16 3.87
CA PHE A 67 -20.31 11.45 3.22
C PHE A 67 -20.51 11.23 1.72
N LYS A 68 -21.45 11.98 1.13
CA LYS A 68 -21.65 11.99 -0.33
C LYS A 68 -20.83 13.09 -0.99
N HIS A 69 -20.53 14.16 -0.27
CA HIS A 69 -19.69 15.27 -0.73
C HIS A 69 -18.57 15.56 0.27
N ILE A 70 -17.37 15.95 -0.21
CA ILE A 70 -16.20 16.14 0.66
C ILE A 70 -16.39 17.26 1.70
N ALA A 71 -17.10 18.33 1.32
CA ALA A 71 -17.36 19.46 2.22
C ALA A 71 -18.24 19.08 3.42
N ASP A 72 -19.07 18.04 3.32
CA ASP A 72 -19.95 17.57 4.42
C ASP A 72 -19.14 17.09 5.62
N ALA A 73 -17.92 16.59 5.38
CA ALA A 73 -17.02 16.15 6.44
C ALA A 73 -16.62 17.28 7.40
N ALA A 74 -16.67 18.54 6.96
CA ALA A 74 -16.37 19.68 7.82
C ALA A 74 -17.37 19.85 8.96
N SER A 75 -18.61 19.39 8.79
CA SER A 75 -19.67 19.48 9.82
C SER A 75 -19.64 18.31 10.81
N ALA A 76 -18.73 17.35 10.63
CA ALA A 76 -18.69 16.11 11.43
C ALA A 76 -17.68 16.14 12.60
N HIS A 77 -17.01 17.27 12.84
CA HIS A 77 -15.98 17.40 13.86
C HIS A 77 -16.55 17.18 15.27
N HIS A 78 -15.78 16.51 16.14
CA HIS A 78 -16.27 16.07 17.45
C HIS A 78 -16.58 17.23 18.43
N SER A 79 -16.01 18.41 18.22
CA SER A 79 -16.31 19.61 19.01
C SER A 79 -17.73 20.16 18.79
N GLY A 80 -18.46 19.65 17.78
CA GLY A 80 -19.75 20.21 17.36
C GLY A 80 -19.62 21.51 16.55
N THR A 81 -18.41 22.00 16.31
CA THR A 81 -18.14 23.17 15.46
C THR A 81 -17.63 22.73 14.08
N LYS A 82 -17.79 23.60 13.08
CA LYS A 82 -17.27 23.33 11.74
C LYS A 82 -15.74 23.23 11.75
N ALA A 83 -15.19 22.19 11.13
CA ALA A 83 -13.76 22.02 10.97
C ALA A 83 -13.14 23.14 10.12
N ASP A 84 -11.96 23.60 10.51
CA ASP A 84 -11.21 24.60 9.75
C ASP A 84 -10.63 24.05 8.44
N VAL A 85 -10.20 22.79 8.47
CA VAL A 85 -9.59 22.05 7.35
C VAL A 85 -10.07 20.61 7.39
N VAL A 86 -10.33 20.02 6.21
CA VAL A 86 -10.57 18.58 6.03
C VAL A 86 -9.39 17.98 5.27
N VAL A 87 -8.82 16.89 5.76
CA VAL A 87 -7.81 16.12 5.02
C VAL A 87 -8.50 14.98 4.29
N ASN A 88 -8.55 15.02 2.95
CA ASN A 88 -9.17 14.00 2.13
C ASN A 88 -8.20 12.82 1.91
N CYS A 89 -8.37 11.75 2.70
CA CYS A 89 -7.64 10.50 2.60
C CYS A 89 -8.51 9.33 2.07
N THR A 90 -9.51 9.59 1.22
CA THR A 90 -10.54 8.60 0.85
C THR A 90 -10.12 7.58 -0.22
N GLY A 91 -8.87 7.61 -0.66
CA GLY A 91 -8.34 6.62 -1.61
C GLY A 91 -9.14 6.56 -2.90
N LEU A 92 -9.54 5.34 -3.30
CA LEU A 92 -10.27 5.09 -4.54
C LEU A 92 -11.68 5.73 -4.54
N SER A 93 -12.25 5.99 -3.36
CA SER A 93 -13.57 6.62 -3.24
C SER A 93 -13.58 8.08 -3.68
N SER A 94 -12.42 8.77 -3.75
CA SER A 94 -12.32 10.11 -4.34
C SER A 94 -12.73 10.17 -5.82
N ARG A 95 -12.82 9.02 -6.51
CA ARG A 95 -13.37 8.93 -7.87
C ARG A 95 -14.85 9.32 -7.93
N LYS A 96 -15.61 9.05 -6.87
CA LYS A 96 -17.08 9.23 -6.82
C LYS A 96 -17.54 10.19 -5.72
N LEU A 97 -16.63 10.68 -4.89
CA LEU A 97 -16.96 11.60 -3.80
C LEU A 97 -17.25 12.99 -4.38
N GLY A 98 -18.46 13.51 -4.16
CA GLY A 98 -18.87 14.80 -4.68
C GLY A 98 -17.91 15.92 -4.27
N GLY A 99 -17.65 16.83 -5.21
CA GLY A 99 -16.68 17.90 -5.06
C GLY A 99 -15.23 17.47 -5.30
N VAL A 100 -14.96 16.17 -5.47
CA VAL A 100 -13.64 15.65 -5.82
C VAL A 100 -13.66 14.98 -7.19
N GLU A 101 -14.51 13.96 -7.35
CA GLU A 101 -14.83 13.28 -8.62
C GLU A 101 -13.61 13.05 -9.53
N ASP A 102 -12.48 12.61 -8.95
CA ASP A 102 -11.22 12.52 -9.68
C ASP A 102 -11.22 11.29 -10.61
N LEU A 103 -11.56 11.54 -11.88
CA LEU A 103 -11.67 10.50 -12.91
C LEU A 103 -10.32 9.89 -13.31
N LYS A 104 -9.19 10.45 -12.87
CA LYS A 104 -7.84 9.86 -13.04
C LYS A 104 -7.61 8.66 -12.12
N LEU A 105 -8.49 8.43 -11.14
CA LEU A 105 -8.44 7.26 -10.27
C LEU A 105 -9.01 6.02 -10.97
N LEU A 106 -8.27 4.91 -10.91
CA LEU A 106 -8.72 3.60 -11.34
C LEU A 106 -8.28 2.53 -10.34
N PRO A 107 -9.00 1.40 -10.22
CA PRO A 107 -8.50 0.28 -9.45
C PRO A 107 -7.35 -0.39 -10.20
N ALA A 108 -6.33 -0.81 -9.46
CA ALA A 108 -5.48 -1.92 -9.90
C ALA A 108 -5.72 -3.10 -8.95
N ARG A 109 -6.58 -4.03 -9.38
CA ARG A 109 -6.98 -5.21 -8.58
C ARG A 109 -5.76 -6.08 -8.30
N GLY A 110 -5.63 -6.47 -7.05
CA GLY A 110 -4.59 -7.37 -6.56
C GLY A 110 -5.21 -8.51 -5.79
N GLN A 111 -5.04 -9.72 -6.32
CA GLN A 111 -5.39 -10.96 -5.65
C GLN A 111 -4.18 -11.54 -4.92
N ILE A 112 -4.42 -12.11 -3.75
CA ILE A 112 -3.42 -12.75 -2.89
C ILE A 112 -3.95 -14.08 -2.33
N VAL A 113 -3.01 -14.95 -1.95
CA VAL A 113 -3.26 -16.11 -1.10
C VAL A 113 -2.47 -15.92 0.19
N VAL A 114 -3.12 -16.11 1.34
CA VAL A 114 -2.47 -16.03 2.65
C VAL A 114 -2.25 -17.46 3.15
N VAL A 115 -1.01 -17.79 3.51
CA VAL A 115 -0.59 -19.13 3.96
C VAL A 115 0.13 -19.08 5.31
N ARG A 116 0.19 -20.21 6.01
CA ARG A 116 0.94 -20.35 7.28
C ARG A 116 2.44 -20.55 7.07
N ASN A 117 2.84 -21.09 5.91
CA ASN A 117 4.24 -21.36 5.57
C ASN A 117 5.11 -20.10 5.68
N ASP A 118 6.32 -20.23 6.21
CA ASP A 118 7.29 -19.15 6.34
C ASP A 118 8.59 -19.53 5.62
N PRO A 119 8.92 -18.86 4.49
CA PRO A 119 10.17 -19.13 3.76
C PRO A 119 11.39 -18.43 4.38
N GLY A 120 11.22 -17.59 5.42
CA GLY A 120 12.30 -16.84 6.08
C GLY A 120 12.84 -15.65 5.30
N ILE A 121 12.37 -15.40 4.08
CA ILE A 121 12.82 -14.32 3.20
C ILE A 121 11.65 -13.72 2.41
N MET A 122 11.78 -12.44 2.01
CA MET A 122 10.89 -11.84 1.02
C MET A 122 11.51 -11.98 -0.38
N THR A 123 10.73 -12.45 -1.34
CA THR A 123 11.21 -12.67 -2.71
C THR A 123 10.21 -12.10 -3.71
N SER A 124 10.69 -11.54 -4.80
CA SER A 124 9.87 -11.07 -5.92
C SER A 124 10.65 -11.16 -7.23
N ILE A 125 9.94 -11.30 -8.34
CA ILE A 125 10.50 -11.22 -9.70
C ILE A 125 9.75 -10.15 -10.50
N SER A 126 10.43 -9.54 -11.48
CA SER A 126 9.94 -8.36 -12.20
C SER A 126 8.79 -8.63 -13.17
N GLY A 127 8.54 -9.90 -13.53
CA GLY A 127 7.48 -10.29 -14.46
C GLY A 127 7.08 -11.75 -14.29
N SER A 128 6.15 -12.22 -15.12
CA SER A 128 5.77 -13.62 -15.22
C SER A 128 5.37 -13.99 -16.65
N ASP A 129 5.41 -15.28 -16.96
CA ASP A 129 4.96 -15.81 -18.26
C ASP A 129 3.43 -16.00 -18.32
N ASP A 130 2.70 -15.73 -17.23
CA ASP A 130 1.25 -15.88 -17.12
C ASP A 130 0.49 -14.62 -17.59
N GLY A 131 1.19 -13.56 -17.98
CA GLY A 131 0.64 -12.30 -18.49
C GLY A 131 1.14 -11.05 -17.75
N ASP A 132 1.04 -9.89 -18.41
CA ASP A 132 1.55 -8.60 -17.92
C ASP A 132 0.94 -8.14 -16.59
N ASP A 133 -0.28 -8.62 -16.27
CA ASP A 133 -1.01 -8.29 -15.05
C ASP A 133 -0.92 -9.39 -13.98
N GLU A 134 -0.14 -10.44 -14.24
CA GLU A 134 0.19 -11.50 -13.29
C GLU A 134 1.63 -11.33 -12.80
N VAL A 135 1.78 -11.12 -11.49
CA VAL A 135 3.08 -10.84 -10.85
C VAL A 135 3.40 -11.92 -9.83
N CYS A 136 4.64 -11.93 -9.32
CA CYS A 136 5.04 -12.86 -8.26
C CYS A 136 5.82 -12.17 -7.14
N TYR A 137 5.31 -12.29 -5.91
CA TYR A 137 5.96 -11.83 -4.69
C TYR A 137 5.54 -12.64 -3.48
N ILE A 138 6.45 -12.78 -2.52
CA ILE A 138 6.29 -13.52 -1.27
C ILE A 138 6.76 -12.63 -0.13
N MET A 139 5.94 -12.46 0.89
CA MET A 139 6.33 -11.69 2.08
C MET A 139 5.66 -12.22 3.35
N ASN A 140 6.46 -12.59 4.34
CA ASN A 140 5.98 -13.07 5.64
C ASN A 140 5.72 -11.90 6.61
N ARG A 141 4.48 -11.80 7.11
CA ARG A 141 4.09 -10.72 8.04
C ARG A 141 4.63 -10.99 9.44
N ALA A 142 5.17 -9.95 10.06
CA ALA A 142 5.66 -9.99 11.44
C ALA A 142 4.63 -10.53 12.45
N ALA A 143 5.13 -11.05 13.56
CA ALA A 143 4.34 -11.56 14.70
C ALA A 143 3.31 -12.64 14.29
N GLY A 144 3.71 -13.59 13.43
CA GLY A 144 2.86 -14.71 13.03
C GLY A 144 1.66 -14.31 12.18
N GLY A 145 1.75 -13.20 11.44
CA GLY A 145 0.63 -12.68 10.62
C GLY A 145 0.31 -13.49 9.36
N GLY A 146 1.12 -14.52 9.07
CA GLY A 146 1.06 -15.35 7.87
C GLY A 146 1.83 -14.74 6.69
N THR A 147 2.15 -15.60 5.73
CA THR A 147 2.82 -15.23 4.49
C THR A 147 1.82 -14.86 3.41
N ILE A 148 2.09 -13.74 2.75
CA ILE A 148 1.34 -13.27 1.59
C ILE A 148 2.02 -13.76 0.33
N LEU A 149 1.30 -14.55 -0.44
CA LEU A 149 1.63 -14.94 -1.80
C LEU A 149 0.84 -14.04 -2.75
N GLY A 150 1.53 -13.39 -3.67
CA GLY A 150 0.90 -12.60 -4.71
C GLY A 150 1.60 -12.77 -6.05
N GLY A 151 1.02 -12.25 -7.12
CA GLY A 151 -0.29 -11.62 -7.12
C GLY A 151 -0.74 -11.21 -8.51
N THR A 152 -1.62 -10.20 -8.53
CA THR A 152 -2.08 -9.56 -9.77
C THR A 152 -1.97 -8.04 -9.70
N TYR A 153 -1.95 -7.41 -10.87
CA TYR A 153 -1.98 -5.97 -11.11
C TYR A 153 -2.97 -5.63 -12.24
N GLN A 154 -4.25 -5.93 -12.02
CA GLN A 154 -5.30 -5.83 -13.04
C GLN A 154 -5.93 -4.43 -13.04
N LYS A 155 -5.47 -3.54 -13.94
CA LYS A 155 -6.02 -2.18 -14.08
C LYS A 155 -7.48 -2.22 -14.53
N ASN A 156 -8.29 -1.29 -14.03
CA ASN A 156 -9.73 -1.13 -14.33
C ASN A 156 -10.63 -2.32 -13.93
N ASN A 157 -10.08 -3.35 -13.28
CA ASN A 157 -10.86 -4.46 -12.77
C ASN A 157 -11.39 -4.15 -11.36
N TRP A 158 -12.71 -4.22 -11.19
CA TRP A 158 -13.41 -3.97 -9.93
C TRP A 158 -13.88 -5.26 -9.23
N GLU A 159 -13.60 -6.42 -9.80
CA GLU A 159 -14.03 -7.70 -9.24
C GLU A 159 -13.47 -7.88 -7.83
N SER A 160 -14.38 -8.10 -6.89
CA SER A 160 -14.11 -8.24 -5.46
C SER A 160 -13.81 -9.68 -5.05
N GLN A 161 -14.27 -10.66 -5.83
CA GLN A 161 -14.14 -12.06 -5.50
C GLN A 161 -12.80 -12.64 -5.97
N PRO A 162 -12.14 -13.48 -5.17
CA PRO A 162 -10.98 -14.23 -5.63
C PRO A 162 -11.35 -15.17 -6.79
N ASP A 163 -10.54 -15.17 -7.84
CA ASP A 163 -10.65 -16.12 -8.94
C ASP A 163 -9.84 -17.39 -8.60
N PRO A 164 -10.45 -18.59 -8.55
CA PRO A 164 -9.75 -19.81 -8.18
C PRO A 164 -8.56 -20.14 -9.10
N SER A 165 -8.69 -19.92 -10.40
CA SER A 165 -7.63 -20.20 -11.38
C SER A 165 -6.41 -19.31 -11.15
N THR A 166 -6.64 -18.02 -10.92
CA THR A 166 -5.61 -17.05 -10.56
C THR A 166 -4.95 -17.42 -9.24
N ALA A 167 -5.71 -17.92 -8.25
CA ALA A 167 -5.13 -18.36 -6.97
C ALA A 167 -4.16 -19.53 -7.17
N VAL A 168 -4.52 -20.51 -8.00
CA VAL A 168 -3.65 -21.64 -8.34
C VAL A 168 -2.37 -21.17 -9.03
N ARG A 169 -2.47 -20.26 -10.01
CA ARG A 169 -1.28 -19.70 -10.68
C ARG A 169 -0.38 -18.89 -9.75
N ILE A 170 -0.95 -18.07 -8.86
CA ILE A 170 -0.18 -17.37 -7.80
C ILE A 170 0.60 -18.36 -6.94
N MET A 171 -0.07 -19.41 -6.44
CA MET A 171 0.58 -20.42 -5.60
C MET A 171 1.69 -21.15 -6.35
N LYS A 172 1.45 -21.54 -7.61
CA LYS A 172 2.45 -22.20 -8.44
C LYS A 172 3.68 -21.31 -8.63
N ARG A 173 3.52 -20.07 -9.09
CA ARG A 173 4.64 -19.12 -9.28
C ARG A 173 5.44 -18.92 -7.99
N CYS A 174 4.77 -18.82 -6.85
CA CYS A 174 5.45 -18.62 -5.56
C CYS A 174 6.25 -19.86 -5.12
N VAL A 175 5.71 -21.07 -5.32
CA VAL A 175 6.43 -22.32 -5.04
C VAL A 175 7.63 -22.48 -5.97
N ASP A 176 7.48 -22.15 -7.26
CA ASP A 176 8.57 -22.21 -8.23
C ASP A 176 9.67 -21.19 -7.90
N LEU A 177 9.29 -19.96 -7.52
CA LEU A 177 10.23 -18.89 -7.16
C LEU A 177 10.96 -19.14 -5.83
N CYS A 178 10.28 -19.75 -4.85
CA CYS A 178 10.84 -20.06 -3.54
C CYS A 178 10.44 -21.47 -3.09
N PRO A 179 11.13 -22.52 -3.56
CA PRO A 179 10.80 -23.92 -3.25
C PRO A 179 10.81 -24.25 -1.76
N ASN A 180 11.61 -23.51 -0.97
CA ASN A 180 11.66 -23.62 0.50
C ASN A 180 10.33 -23.30 1.19
N LEU A 181 9.41 -22.61 0.50
CA LEU A 181 8.07 -22.32 1.01
C LEU A 181 7.29 -23.60 1.37
N VAL A 182 7.52 -24.69 0.61
CA VAL A 182 6.84 -25.98 0.81
C VAL A 182 7.81 -27.12 1.15
N GLY A 183 9.10 -26.92 0.88
CA GLY A 183 10.15 -27.88 1.19
C GLY A 183 10.01 -29.19 0.42
N LYS A 184 10.65 -30.24 0.94
CA LYS A 184 10.63 -31.59 0.39
C LYS A 184 9.76 -32.51 1.24
N ASP A 185 9.23 -33.57 0.64
CA ASP A 185 8.52 -34.63 1.35
C ASP A 185 9.50 -35.60 2.06
N ALA A 186 8.96 -36.61 2.73
CA ALA A 186 9.74 -37.61 3.46
C ALA A 186 10.72 -38.41 2.58
N ASN A 187 10.49 -38.46 1.27
CA ASN A 187 11.34 -39.14 0.29
C ASN A 187 12.33 -38.19 -0.39
N GLY A 188 12.39 -36.92 0.04
CA GLY A 188 13.28 -35.91 -0.53
C GLY A 188 12.77 -35.30 -1.85
N LYS A 189 11.53 -35.58 -2.26
CA LYS A 189 10.93 -34.99 -3.46
C LYS A 189 10.40 -33.59 -3.16
N GLN A 190 10.64 -32.64 -4.06
CA GLN A 190 10.10 -31.28 -3.94
C GLN A 190 8.57 -31.32 -3.92
N ARG A 191 7.96 -30.68 -2.92
CA ARG A 191 6.50 -30.55 -2.82
C ARG A 191 5.99 -29.45 -3.76
N GLY A 192 4.76 -29.59 -4.23
CA GLY A 192 4.06 -28.60 -5.03
C GLY A 192 3.13 -27.73 -4.18
N ILE A 193 2.08 -27.21 -4.82
CA ILE A 193 1.08 -26.34 -4.18
C ILE A 193 0.33 -27.03 -3.03
N GLU A 194 0.25 -28.36 -3.03
CA GLU A 194 -0.33 -29.16 -1.94
C GLU A 194 0.48 -29.07 -0.64
N GLY A 195 1.70 -28.51 -0.70
CA GLY A 195 2.49 -28.18 0.47
C GLY A 195 2.12 -26.88 1.20
N LEU A 196 1.24 -26.08 0.61
CA LEU A 196 0.79 -24.82 1.19
C LEU A 196 -0.35 -25.05 2.18
N ASP A 197 -0.18 -24.55 3.40
CA ASP A 197 -1.22 -24.51 4.41
C ASP A 197 -1.95 -23.17 4.33
N ILE A 198 -3.03 -23.15 3.53
CA ILE A 198 -3.78 -21.95 3.18
C ILE A 198 -4.62 -21.46 4.37
N ILE A 199 -4.52 -20.18 4.69
CA ILE A 199 -5.36 -19.47 5.66
C ILE A 199 -6.61 -18.92 4.96
N ARG A 200 -6.43 -18.17 3.87
CA ARG A 200 -7.53 -17.58 3.07
C ARG A 200 -7.05 -17.03 1.73
N HIS A 201 -8.01 -16.75 0.85
CA HIS A 201 -7.82 -15.93 -0.34
C HIS A 201 -8.26 -14.49 -0.06
N GLY A 202 -7.73 -13.51 -0.80
CA GLY A 202 -8.12 -12.12 -0.65
C GLY A 202 -7.92 -11.30 -1.92
N VAL A 203 -8.76 -10.28 -2.07
CA VAL A 203 -8.68 -9.31 -3.17
C VAL A 203 -8.72 -7.91 -2.57
N GLY A 204 -7.86 -7.02 -3.08
CA GLY A 204 -7.87 -5.61 -2.77
C GLY A 204 -7.76 -4.77 -4.04
N LEU A 205 -8.34 -3.58 -4.02
CA LEU A 205 -8.27 -2.63 -5.13
C LEU A 205 -7.28 -1.52 -4.76
N ARG A 206 -6.12 -1.51 -5.41
CA ARG A 206 -5.14 -0.43 -5.24
C ARG A 206 -5.75 0.87 -5.78
N PRO A 207 -5.71 1.99 -5.03
CA PRO A 207 -6.23 3.29 -5.49
C PRO A 207 -5.22 3.96 -6.43
N LEU A 208 -5.03 3.39 -7.62
CA LEU A 208 -4.10 3.92 -8.62
C LEU A 208 -4.67 5.21 -9.21
N ARG A 209 -3.82 6.22 -9.40
CA ARG A 209 -4.19 7.48 -10.01
C ARG A 209 -3.20 7.86 -11.11
N GLU A 210 -3.70 8.22 -12.28
CA GLU A 210 -2.87 8.78 -13.35
C GLU A 210 -2.25 10.11 -12.89
N GLY A 211 -0.95 10.27 -13.09
CA GLY A 211 -0.18 11.41 -12.56
C GLY A 211 0.20 11.27 -11.08
N GLY A 212 0.04 10.09 -10.45
CA GLY A 212 0.54 9.81 -9.11
C GLY A 212 -0.36 10.30 -7.97
N VAL A 213 0.22 10.41 -6.76
CA VAL A 213 -0.52 10.83 -5.56
C VAL A 213 -0.98 12.29 -5.73
N ARG A 214 -2.25 12.58 -5.45
CA ARG A 214 -2.75 13.96 -5.37
C ARG A 214 -2.47 14.50 -3.97
N MET A 215 -1.58 15.50 -3.90
CA MET A 215 -1.12 16.18 -2.69
C MET A 215 -1.20 17.68 -2.93
N GLU A 216 -2.33 18.29 -2.61
CA GLU A 216 -2.57 19.71 -2.82
C GLU A 216 -3.66 20.25 -1.91
N THR A 217 -3.70 21.57 -1.74
CA THR A 217 -4.74 22.28 -0.99
C THR A 217 -5.73 22.92 -1.96
N GLU A 218 -7.02 22.64 -1.77
CA GLU A 218 -8.13 23.19 -2.55
C GLU A 218 -9.16 23.84 -1.62
N THR A 219 -9.92 24.83 -2.10
CA THR A 219 -11.10 25.33 -1.39
C THR A 219 -12.34 24.90 -2.13
N ILE A 220 -13.16 24.06 -1.51
CA ILE A 220 -14.40 23.55 -2.08
C ILE A 220 -15.56 24.17 -1.29
N GLY A 221 -16.32 25.04 -1.95
CA GLY A 221 -17.29 25.91 -1.27
C GLY A 221 -16.58 26.84 -0.28
N ASN A 222 -16.87 26.66 1.01
CA ASN A 222 -16.25 27.41 2.11
C ASN A 222 -15.45 26.51 3.07
N VAL A 223 -14.91 25.39 2.55
CA VAL A 223 -14.10 24.42 3.30
C VAL A 223 -12.74 24.29 2.62
N ILE A 224 -11.68 24.39 3.41
CA ILE A 224 -10.32 24.11 2.95
C ILE A 224 -10.09 22.61 3.00
N ILE A 225 -9.69 22.02 1.88
CA ILE A 225 -9.43 20.60 1.72
C ILE A 225 -7.95 20.40 1.42
N VAL A 226 -7.29 19.49 2.14
CA VAL A 226 -5.95 19.00 1.81
C VAL A 226 -6.09 17.58 1.27
N HIS A 227 -5.79 17.37 -0.01
CA HIS A 227 -5.85 16.06 -0.65
C HIS A 227 -4.62 15.22 -0.32
N ASN A 228 -4.83 13.94 -0.01
CA ASN A 228 -3.79 12.93 0.20
C ASN A 228 -4.30 11.54 -0.20
N TYR A 229 -4.44 11.30 -1.49
CA TYR A 229 -4.95 10.03 -2.05
C TYR A 229 -4.29 9.69 -3.41
N GLY A 230 -4.59 8.51 -3.95
CA GLY A 230 -4.02 8.04 -5.22
C GLY A 230 -2.70 7.27 -5.07
N HIS A 231 -2.53 6.57 -3.95
CA HIS A 231 -1.29 5.90 -3.58
C HIS A 231 -0.98 4.59 -4.33
N GLY A 232 -1.86 4.12 -5.21
CA GLY A 232 -1.65 2.88 -5.97
C GLY A 232 -1.20 1.71 -5.09
N GLY A 233 -0.12 1.03 -5.51
CA GLY A 233 0.46 -0.11 -4.79
C GLY A 233 1.47 0.24 -3.70
N PHE A 234 1.75 1.53 -3.45
CA PHE A 234 2.88 1.96 -2.62
C PHE A 234 2.46 2.78 -1.38
N GLY A 235 1.18 2.72 -0.99
CA GLY A 235 0.65 3.51 0.14
C GLY A 235 1.39 3.30 1.46
N TYR A 236 1.76 2.06 1.81
CA TYR A 236 2.49 1.79 3.05
C TYR A 236 3.91 2.36 3.03
N GLN A 237 4.69 2.08 1.97
CA GLN A 237 6.07 2.55 1.86
C GLN A 237 6.21 4.07 1.72
N ALA A 238 5.16 4.77 1.25
CA ALA A 238 5.13 6.23 1.14
C ALA A 238 4.43 6.92 2.32
N SER A 239 3.79 6.16 3.22
CA SER A 239 2.80 6.67 4.20
C SER A 239 3.32 7.82 5.07
N TRP A 240 4.46 7.62 5.75
CA TRP A 240 5.06 8.63 6.62
C TRP A 240 5.51 9.90 5.88
N GLY A 241 6.00 9.74 4.64
CA GLY A 241 6.37 10.86 3.79
C GLY A 241 5.18 11.69 3.36
N CYS A 242 4.15 11.03 2.80
CA CYS A 242 2.92 11.67 2.39
C CYS A 242 2.20 12.33 3.57
N SER A 243 2.17 11.70 4.74
CA SER A 243 1.51 12.28 5.93
C SER A 243 2.25 13.51 6.46
N ALA A 244 3.60 13.51 6.45
CA ALA A 244 4.39 14.68 6.82
C ALA A 244 4.16 15.86 5.87
N ALA A 245 4.09 15.59 4.55
CA ALA A 245 3.77 16.59 3.54
C ALA A 245 2.35 17.15 3.72
N ALA A 246 1.35 16.30 3.95
CA ALA A 246 -0.03 16.72 4.22
C ALA A 246 -0.11 17.60 5.49
N ALA A 247 0.59 17.21 6.56
CA ALA A 247 0.63 18.01 7.79
C ALA A 247 1.26 19.39 7.57
N LYS A 248 2.27 19.50 6.70
CA LYS A 248 2.83 20.80 6.29
C LYS A 248 1.79 21.65 5.55
N MET A 249 1.08 21.09 4.58
CA MET A 249 0.02 21.78 3.83
C MET A 249 -1.11 22.27 4.75
N VAL A 250 -1.50 21.47 5.75
CA VAL A 250 -2.49 21.89 6.76
C VAL A 250 -2.01 23.12 7.54
N ARG A 251 -0.74 23.14 7.98
CA ARG A 251 -0.18 24.31 8.69
C ARG A 251 -0.17 25.56 7.81
N GLU A 252 0.20 25.43 6.54
CA GLU A 252 0.19 26.53 5.58
C GLU A 252 -1.22 27.05 5.30
N ALA A 253 -2.20 26.16 5.17
CA ALA A 253 -3.61 26.51 5.00
C ALA A 253 -4.15 27.30 6.21
N LEU A 254 -3.81 26.87 7.42
CA LEU A 254 -4.20 27.57 8.66
C LEU A 254 -3.51 28.93 8.81
N GLY A 255 -2.23 29.02 8.42
CA GLY A 255 -1.47 30.28 8.45
C GLY A 255 -2.07 31.36 7.54
N LYS A 256 -2.51 31.00 6.33
CA LYS A 256 -3.20 31.92 5.39
C LYS A 256 -4.53 32.46 5.94
N LYS A 257 -5.20 31.69 6.80
CA LYS A 257 -6.46 32.10 7.44
C LYS A 257 -6.24 33.19 8.50
N GLY A 258 -5.07 33.24 9.13
CA GLY A 258 -4.69 34.26 10.11
C GLY A 258 -4.44 35.65 9.50
N THR A 259 -3.90 35.71 8.28
CA THR A 259 -3.61 36.99 7.58
C THR A 259 -4.85 37.66 6.97
N ALA A 260 -5.94 36.92 6.73
CA ALA A 260 -7.16 37.46 6.13
C ALA A 260 -8.03 38.29 7.10
N ARG A 261 -7.69 38.36 8.40
CA ARG A 261 -8.40 39.16 9.42
C ARG A 261 -7.80 40.53 9.70
N ALA A 262 -6.73 40.93 9.00
CA ALA A 262 -6.08 42.23 9.17
C ALA A 262 -6.36 43.14 7.97
N LYS A 263 -7.59 43.62 7.83
CA LYS A 263 -7.90 44.88 7.14
C LYS A 263 -8.99 45.58 7.96
N LEU A 264 -8.53 46.53 8.79
CA LEU A 264 -9.34 47.63 9.33
C LEU A 264 -9.71 48.58 8.17
#